data_AF-X8DXK7-F1
#
_entry.id   AF-X8DXK7-F1
#
_cell.length_a   1.000
_cell.length_b   1.000
_cell.length_c   1.000
_cell.angle_alpha   90.00
_cell.angle_beta   90.00
_cell.angle_gamma   90.00
#
_symmetry.space_group_name_H-M   'P 1'
#
loop_
_entity.id
_entity.type
_entity.pdbx_description
1 polymer ?
#
loop_
_entity_poly.entity_id
_entity_poly.type
_entity_poly.pdbx_seq_one_letter_code
_entity_poly.pdbx_strand_id
1 'polypeptide(L)'
;MNNAPDIPRERFSALTRLDHNRAIAQLAKKTGAAVTDIKKMTIWGNHSTTQYPDIFHAEIAGKNAAEVVGDQAWIENDFIPTVAKRGAAIIEAAALPRPPRRRRRRSTLPATGCSAPLTATGCRWRWSPTAPTTCRRAWCRRFR
;
A
#
# COMPACT_ATOMS: atom_id res chain seq x y z
N MET A 1 -23.43 6.03 27.71
CA MET A 1 -24.38 5.29 26.84
C MET A 1 -25.78 5.55 27.37
N ASN A 2 -26.48 6.55 26.82
CA ASN A 2 -27.82 6.97 27.28
C ASN A 2 -28.88 6.90 26.16
N ASN A 3 -28.45 6.53 24.93
CA ASN A 3 -29.29 6.63 23.72
C ASN A 3 -29.88 5.28 23.29
N ALA A 4 -29.45 4.16 23.88
CA ALA A 4 -29.93 2.81 23.55
C ALA A 4 -29.80 1.92 24.81
N PRO A 5 -30.75 1.99 25.75
CA PRO A 5 -30.70 1.21 26.99
C PRO A 5 -30.97 -0.29 26.77
N ASP A 6 -31.64 -0.66 25.68
CA ASP A 6 -32.10 -2.03 25.40
C ASP A 6 -31.03 -2.93 24.76
N ILE A 7 -29.87 -2.34 24.39
CA ILE A 7 -28.80 -3.06 23.72
C ILE A 7 -27.67 -3.33 24.73
N PRO A 8 -27.24 -4.59 24.92
CA PRO A 8 -26.12 -4.92 25.78
C PRO A 8 -24.86 -4.14 25.39
N ARG A 9 -24.15 -3.59 26.39
CA ARG A 9 -23.03 -2.67 26.15
C ARG A 9 -21.88 -3.32 25.39
N GLU A 10 -21.74 -4.65 25.48
CA GLU A 10 -20.68 -5.41 24.82
C GLU A 10 -20.78 -5.36 23.28
N ARG A 11 -21.96 -5.00 22.74
CA ARG A 11 -22.17 -4.87 21.29
C ARG A 11 -21.68 -3.55 20.71
N PHE A 12 -21.39 -2.56 21.56
CA PHE A 12 -20.87 -1.27 21.12
C PHE A 12 -19.34 -1.28 21.14
N SER A 13 -18.74 -1.53 19.99
CA SER A 13 -17.29 -1.44 19.79
C SER A 13 -16.91 -0.18 19.00
N ALA A 14 -15.81 0.48 19.39
CA ALA A 14 -15.19 1.53 18.58
C ALA A 14 -14.13 0.92 17.63
N LEU A 15 -14.04 1.44 16.40
CA LEU A 15 -13.15 0.89 15.39
C LEU A 15 -11.73 1.44 15.54
N THR A 16 -10.83 0.66 16.12
CA THR A 16 -9.37 0.92 16.18
C THR A 16 -8.58 0.02 15.23
N ARG A 17 -9.27 -0.77 14.40
CA ARG A 17 -8.66 -1.76 13.49
C ARG A 17 -7.75 -1.11 12.45
N LEU A 18 -8.06 0.12 12.03
CA LEU A 18 -7.25 0.85 11.06
C LEU A 18 -5.87 1.20 11.65
N ASP A 19 -5.81 1.64 12.91
CA ASP A 19 -4.55 1.97 13.57
C ASP A 19 -3.72 0.74 13.86
N HIS A 20 -4.36 -0.38 14.22
CA HIS A 20 -3.70 -1.68 14.30
C HIS A 20 -3.02 -2.04 12.98
N ASN A 21 -3.72 -1.92 11.84
CA ASN A 21 -3.13 -2.22 10.53
C ASN A 21 -1.99 -1.25 10.16
N ARG A 22 -2.09 0.03 10.56
CA ARG A 22 -1.03 1.03 10.35
C ARG A 22 0.23 0.71 11.16
N ALA A 23 0.05 0.26 12.40
CA ALA A 23 1.14 -0.15 13.28
C ALA A 23 1.91 -1.35 12.70
N ILE A 24 1.18 -2.40 12.27
CA ILE A 24 1.77 -3.57 11.61
C ILE A 24 2.58 -3.16 10.37
N ALA A 25 2.01 -2.30 9.52
CA ALA A 25 2.70 -1.85 8.31
C ALA A 25 3.99 -1.05 8.61
N GLN A 26 4.01 -0.26 9.69
CA GLN A 26 5.21 0.46 10.12
C GLN A 26 6.27 -0.49 10.69
N LEU A 27 5.86 -1.43 11.54
CA LEU A 27 6.76 -2.46 12.10
C LEU A 27 7.40 -3.31 11.00
N ALA A 28 6.61 -3.77 10.03
CA ALA A 28 7.10 -4.52 8.87
C ALA A 28 8.13 -3.71 8.06
N LYS A 29 7.89 -2.41 7.87
CA LYS A 29 8.82 -1.53 7.16
C LYS A 29 10.14 -1.32 7.90
N LYS A 30 10.10 -1.19 9.24
CA LYS A 30 11.29 -0.99 10.07
C LYS A 30 12.13 -2.27 10.18
N THR A 31 11.49 -3.42 10.38
CA THR A 31 12.16 -4.71 10.64
C THR A 31 12.46 -5.52 9.37
N GLY A 32 11.82 -5.18 8.24
CA GLY A 32 11.91 -5.95 7.00
C GLY A 32 11.16 -7.28 7.04
N ALA A 33 10.48 -7.60 8.14
CA ALA A 33 9.69 -8.82 8.29
C ALA A 33 8.38 -8.76 7.48
N ALA A 34 7.82 -9.94 7.17
CA ALA A 34 6.52 -9.99 6.53
C ALA A 34 5.42 -9.56 7.51
N VAL A 35 4.38 -8.90 7.00
CA VAL A 35 3.21 -8.49 7.82
C VAL A 35 2.50 -9.68 8.48
N THR A 36 2.64 -10.89 7.93
CA THR A 36 2.10 -12.14 8.45
C THR A 36 2.84 -12.66 9.68
N ASP A 37 4.09 -12.23 9.86
CA ASP A 37 4.95 -12.69 10.95
C ASP A 37 4.76 -11.85 12.22
N ILE A 38 4.06 -10.72 12.08
CA ILE A 38 3.73 -9.81 13.18
C ILE A 38 2.43 -10.28 13.84
N LYS A 39 2.53 -10.73 15.09
CA LYS A 39 1.44 -11.25 15.91
C LYS A 39 1.29 -10.44 17.19
N LYS A 40 0.12 -10.59 17.84
CA LYS A 40 -0.21 -9.96 19.14
C LYS A 40 -0.10 -8.42 19.18
N MET A 41 -0.18 -7.75 18.04
CA MET A 41 -0.23 -6.29 17.99
C MET A 41 -1.51 -5.78 18.67
N THR A 42 -1.34 -4.93 19.68
CA THR A 42 -2.47 -4.36 20.44
C THR A 42 -2.39 -2.84 20.42
N ILE A 43 -3.54 -2.17 20.30
CA ILE A 43 -3.64 -0.72 20.39
C ILE A 43 -4.47 -0.41 21.63
N TRP A 44 -3.89 0.28 22.60
CA TRP A 44 -4.55 0.69 23.82
C TRP A 44 -5.05 2.13 23.72
N GLY A 45 -6.12 2.42 24.46
CA GLY A 45 -6.66 3.77 24.59
C GLY A 45 -7.77 4.07 23.58
N ASN A 46 -7.81 5.32 23.13
CA ASN A 46 -8.89 5.85 22.29
C ASN A 46 -8.50 5.86 20.80
N HIS A 47 -9.46 5.95 19.88
CA HIS A 47 -9.21 6.21 18.46
C HIS A 47 -8.86 7.69 18.23
N SER A 48 -7.74 8.14 18.77
CA SER A 48 -7.26 9.52 18.70
C SER A 48 -5.73 9.57 18.72
N THR A 49 -5.16 10.77 18.84
CA THR A 49 -3.71 10.98 18.92
C THR A 49 -3.07 10.45 20.21
N THR A 50 -3.89 10.14 21.22
CA THR A 50 -3.48 9.56 22.50
C THR A 50 -3.48 8.02 22.50
N GLN A 51 -3.69 7.38 21.34
CA GLN A 51 -3.59 5.92 21.24
C GLN A 51 -2.16 5.43 21.53
N TYR A 52 -2.06 4.30 22.22
CA TYR A 52 -0.79 3.68 22.55
C TYR A 52 -0.64 2.35 21.78
N PRO A 53 0.14 2.31 20.70
CA PRO A 53 0.44 1.09 19.99
C PRO A 53 1.50 0.29 20.76
N ASP A 54 1.08 -0.82 21.36
CA ASP A 54 1.92 -1.65 22.23
C ASP A 54 2.76 -2.63 21.41
N ILE A 55 4.06 -2.37 21.39
CA ILE A 55 5.08 -3.19 20.73
C ILE A 55 5.69 -4.21 21.71
N PHE A 56 5.62 -3.96 23.02
CA PHE A 56 6.26 -4.81 24.02
C PHE A 56 5.58 -6.18 24.15
N HIS A 57 4.29 -6.26 23.85
CA HIS A 57 3.56 -7.54 23.81
C HIS A 57 3.40 -8.09 22.39
N ALA A 58 3.86 -7.36 21.38
CA ALA A 58 3.84 -7.81 20.00
C ALA A 58 5.00 -8.78 19.73
N GLU A 59 4.77 -9.73 18.83
CA GLU A 59 5.76 -10.72 18.43
C GLU A 59 6.04 -10.60 16.93
N ILE A 60 7.31 -10.69 16.53
CA ILE A 60 7.75 -10.76 15.14
C ILE A 60 8.47 -12.09 14.96
N ALA A 61 7.91 -12.98 14.14
CA ALA A 61 8.46 -14.31 13.88
C ALA A 61 8.78 -15.11 15.16
N GLY A 62 7.97 -14.93 16.21
CA GLY A 62 8.12 -15.61 17.51
C GLY A 62 9.11 -14.95 18.49
N LYS A 63 9.69 -13.80 18.14
CA LYS A 63 10.52 -12.97 19.05
C LYS A 63 9.79 -11.70 19.45
N ASN A 64 10.15 -11.12 20.59
CA ASN A 64 9.53 -9.88 21.03
C ASN A 64 9.82 -8.74 20.03
N ALA A 65 8.80 -8.00 19.63
CA ALA A 65 8.94 -6.94 18.64
C ALA A 65 9.83 -5.79 19.15
N ALA A 66 9.80 -5.48 20.45
CA ALA A 66 10.66 -4.46 21.05
C ALA A 66 12.14 -4.88 21.03
N GLU A 67 12.42 -6.16 21.29
CA GLU A 67 13.79 -6.70 21.20
C GLU A 67 14.33 -6.71 19.77
N VAL A 68 13.47 -7.04 18.79
CA VAL A 68 13.86 -7.05 17.37
C VAL A 68 14.14 -5.64 16.85
N VAL A 69 13.41 -4.64 17.33
CA VAL A 69 13.65 -3.24 16.98
C VAL A 69 14.89 -2.70 17.71
N GLY A 70 15.06 -3.02 18.99
CA GLY A 70 16.25 -2.67 19.79
C GLY A 70 16.49 -1.17 19.98
N ASP A 71 15.48 -0.32 19.72
CA ASP A 71 15.62 1.13 19.68
C ASP A 71 14.41 1.81 20.35
N GLN A 72 14.55 2.09 21.64
CA GLN A 72 13.52 2.73 22.45
C GLN A 72 13.21 4.16 21.98
N ALA A 73 14.24 4.90 21.54
CA ALA A 73 14.08 6.27 21.07
C ALA A 73 13.22 6.33 19.81
N TRP A 74 13.39 5.37 18.90
CA TRP A 74 12.54 5.23 17.72
C TRP A 74 11.09 4.87 18.07
N ILE A 75 10.88 4.00 19.07
CA ILE A 75 9.52 3.63 19.51
C ILE A 75 8.76 4.87 20.00
N GLU A 76 9.39 5.67 20.86
CA GLU A 76 8.73 6.83 21.49
C GLU A 76 8.59 8.02 20.54
N ASN A 77 9.65 8.34 19.79
CA ASN A 77 9.71 9.59 19.01
C ASN A 77 9.20 9.46 17.57
N ASP A 78 9.33 8.27 16.96
CA ASP A 78 8.94 8.06 15.58
C ASP A 78 7.68 7.20 15.47
N PHE A 79 7.66 6.02 16.09
CA PHE A 79 6.61 5.04 15.87
C PHE A 79 5.26 5.49 16.41
N ILE A 80 5.19 5.86 17.70
CA ILE A 80 3.94 6.30 18.33
C ILE A 80 3.36 7.53 17.59
N PRO A 81 4.12 8.61 17.34
CA PRO A 81 3.59 9.79 16.65
C PRO A 81 3.22 9.50 15.19
N THR A 82 3.97 8.63 14.50
CA THR A 82 3.67 8.28 13.11
C THR A 82 2.37 7.52 12.98
N VAL A 83 2.09 6.56 13.87
CA VAL A 83 0.83 5.80 13.85
C VAL A 83 -0.35 6.73 14.20
N ALA A 84 -0.19 7.58 15.21
CA ALA A 84 -1.20 8.58 15.62
C ALA A 84 -1.52 9.62 14.53
N LYS A 85 -0.50 10.19 13.87
CA LYS A 85 -0.67 11.30 12.92
C LYS A 85 -0.92 10.85 11.48
N ARG A 86 -0.90 9.54 11.18
CA ARG A 86 -1.08 9.03 9.82
C ARG A 86 -2.43 9.39 9.20
N GLY A 87 -3.47 9.59 10.01
CA GLY A 87 -4.77 10.08 9.53
C GLY A 87 -4.66 11.44 8.84
N ALA A 88 -3.98 12.39 9.48
CA ALA A 88 -3.77 13.74 8.95
C ALA A 88 -2.85 13.73 7.72
N ALA A 89 -1.75 12.98 7.77
CA ALA A 89 -0.78 12.89 6.67
C ALA A 89 -1.41 12.35 5.36
N ILE A 90 -2.39 11.44 5.44
CA ILE A 90 -3.10 10.93 4.26
C ILE A 90 -4.01 12.00 3.65
N ILE A 91 -4.68 12.81 4.48
CA ILE A 91 -5.55 13.89 3.99
C ILE A 91 -4.72 14.94 3.24
N GLU A 92 -3.55 15.30 3.78
CA GLU A 92 -2.61 16.20 3.12
C GLU A 92 -2.10 15.63 1.78
N ALA A 93 -1.66 14.37 1.77
CA ALA A 93 -1.15 13.72 0.56
C ALA A 93 -2.25 13.48 -0.50
N ALA A 94 -3.50 13.27 -0.09
CA ALA A 94 -4.63 13.07 -0.99
C ALA A 94 -5.20 14.38 -1.55
N ALA A 95 -4.95 15.51 -0.89
CA ALA A 95 -5.31 16.85 -1.36
C ALA A 95 -4.46 17.30 -2.56
N LEU A 96 -3.31 16.67 -2.81
CA LEU A 96 -2.50 16.92 -3.99
C LEU A 96 -3.22 16.46 -5.27
N PRO A 97 -3.27 17.30 -6.31
CA PRO A 97 -3.86 16.92 -7.58
C PRO A 97 -3.09 15.75 -8.17
N ARG A 98 -3.74 14.59 -8.28
CA ARG A 98 -3.12 13.44 -8.94
C ARG A 98 -2.95 13.76 -10.43
N PRO A 99 -1.80 13.46 -11.04
CA PRO A 99 -1.64 13.61 -12.48
C PRO A 99 -2.69 12.75 -13.20
N PRO A 100 -3.25 13.23 -14.32
CA PRO A 100 -4.27 12.50 -15.06
C PRO A 100 -3.73 11.10 -15.39
N ARG A 101 -4.45 10.07 -14.96
CA ARG A 101 -4.10 8.68 -15.30
C ARG A 101 -4.03 8.60 -16.82
N ARG A 102 -2.84 8.38 -17.37
CA ARG A 102 -2.67 8.13 -18.81
C ARG A 102 -3.58 6.97 -19.17
N ARG A 103 -4.73 7.27 -19.77
CA ARG A 103 -5.57 6.25 -20.42
C ARG A 103 -4.67 5.58 -21.44
N ARG A 104 -4.33 4.31 -21.21
CA ARG A 104 -3.79 3.48 -22.29
C ARG A 104 -4.88 3.44 -23.34
N ARG A 105 -4.77 4.29 -24.37
CA ARG A 105 -5.56 4.15 -25.59
C ARG A 105 -5.22 2.77 -26.13
N ARG A 106 -6.13 1.82 -25.97
CA ARG A 106 -6.06 0.55 -26.69
C ARG A 106 -6.41 0.89 -28.14
N SER A 107 -5.39 1.15 -28.96
CA SER A 107 -5.59 1.26 -30.40
C SER A 107 -5.94 -0.14 -30.91
N THR A 108 -7.21 -0.38 -31.18
CA THR A 108 -7.60 -1.44 -32.12
C THR A 108 -7.25 -0.90 -33.50
N LEU A 109 -6.09 -1.31 -34.02
CA LEU A 109 -5.81 -1.15 -35.44
C LEU A 109 -6.76 -2.09 -36.20
N PRO A 110 -7.53 -1.62 -37.19
CA PRO A 110 -8.22 -2.51 -38.09
C PRO A 110 -7.19 -3.34 -38.85
N ALA A 111 -7.37 -4.66 -38.84
CA ALA A 111 -6.59 -5.60 -39.62
C ALA A 111 -7.03 -5.51 -41.09
N THR A 112 -6.61 -4.47 -41.79
CA THR A 112 -6.77 -4.34 -43.23
C THR A 112 -5.46 -3.85 -43.83
N GLY A 113 -4.83 -4.70 -44.64
CA GLY A 113 -3.76 -4.32 -45.55
C GLY A 113 -2.36 -4.34 -44.95
N CYS A 114 -1.77 -5.52 -44.83
CA CYS A 114 -0.33 -5.67 -44.67
C CYS A 114 0.34 -5.42 -46.02
N SER A 115 0.48 -4.15 -46.40
CA SER A 115 1.34 -3.67 -47.49
C SER A 115 2.06 -2.43 -46.99
N ALA A 116 3.38 -2.57 -46.78
CA ALA A 116 4.26 -1.56 -46.23
C ALA A 116 4.35 -0.29 -47.09
N PRO A 117 4.81 0.82 -46.50
CA PRO A 117 6.11 1.33 -46.92
C PRO A 117 7.10 1.41 -45.74
N LEU A 118 8.31 0.92 -46.00
CA LEU A 118 9.48 1.02 -45.15
C LEU A 118 10.05 2.45 -45.21
N THR A 119 9.51 3.42 -44.46
CA THR A 119 10.21 4.69 -44.16
C THR A 119 9.54 5.42 -43.00
N ALA A 120 9.78 4.98 -41.77
CA ALA A 120 9.52 5.82 -40.59
C ALA A 120 10.67 5.67 -39.61
N THR A 121 11.62 6.61 -39.72
CA THR A 121 12.76 6.80 -38.83
C THR A 121 12.26 6.96 -37.39
N GLY A 122 12.59 6.02 -36.50
CA GLY A 122 12.36 6.18 -35.05
C GLY A 122 11.71 5.01 -34.28
N CYS A 123 11.30 3.90 -34.91
CA CYS A 123 10.84 2.71 -34.18
C CYS A 123 11.83 1.54 -34.35
N ARG A 124 12.39 1.06 -33.22
CA ARG A 124 13.19 -0.18 -33.18
C ARG A 124 12.24 -1.35 -32.95
N TRP A 125 12.00 -2.14 -33.99
CA TRP A 125 11.15 -3.32 -33.94
C TRP A 125 11.88 -4.46 -33.22
N ARG A 126 11.30 -5.00 -32.13
CA ARG A 126 11.79 -6.22 -31.49
C ARG A 126 10.86 -7.39 -31.83
N TRP A 127 11.40 -8.38 -32.52
CA TRP A 127 10.70 -9.59 -32.91
C TRP A 127 10.76 -10.62 -31.78
N SER A 128 9.62 -11.23 -31.45
CA SER A 128 9.57 -12.38 -30.52
C SER A 128 9.57 -13.69 -31.34
N PRO A 129 10.48 -14.64 -31.05
CA PRO A 129 10.64 -15.86 -31.85
C PRO A 129 9.53 -16.90 -31.63
N THR A 130 8.63 -16.72 -30.66
CA THR A 130 7.62 -17.72 -30.25
C THR A 130 6.19 -17.44 -30.71
N ALA A 131 5.96 -16.45 -31.58
CA ALA A 131 4.61 -16.10 -32.03
C ALA A 131 4.22 -16.80 -33.37
N PRO A 132 3.02 -17.40 -33.48
CA PRO A 132 2.53 -17.99 -34.73
C PRO A 132 2.39 -16.93 -35.84
N THR A 133 2.66 -17.35 -37.07
CA THR A 133 3.00 -16.53 -38.25
C THR A 133 1.94 -15.47 -38.63
N THR A 134 0.71 -15.60 -38.16
CA THR A 134 -0.43 -14.77 -38.60
C THR A 134 -0.82 -13.63 -37.64
N CYS A 135 -0.18 -13.48 -36.48
CA CYS A 135 -0.52 -12.39 -35.55
C CYS A 135 0.69 -11.80 -34.83
N ARG A 136 1.56 -11.10 -35.59
CA ARG A 136 2.68 -10.37 -35.00
C ARG A 136 2.22 -9.00 -34.51
N ARG A 137 2.02 -8.87 -33.19
CA ARG A 137 1.76 -7.58 -32.54
C ARG A 137 3.02 -6.71 -32.59
N ALA A 138 2.99 -5.69 -33.42
CA ALA A 138 4.03 -4.67 -33.49
C ALA A 138 3.79 -3.61 -32.40
N TRP A 139 4.79 -3.35 -31.54
CA TRP A 139 4.72 -2.31 -30.50
C TRP A 139 5.73 -1.19 -30.82
N CYS A 140 5.24 0.01 -31.15
CA CYS A 140 6.09 1.22 -31.16
C CYS A 140 6.19 1.78 -29.73
N ARG A 141 7.37 1.69 -29.12
CA ARG A 141 7.70 2.54 -27.95
C ARG A 141 8.14 3.89 -28.48
N ARG A 142 7.28 4.91 -28.37
CA ARG A 142 7.65 6.30 -28.62
C ARG A 142 8.40 6.81 -27.39
N PHE A 143 9.72 6.89 -27.49
CA PHE A 143 10.54 7.60 -26.50
C PHE A 143 10.37 9.11 -26.74
N ARG A 144 9.93 9.83 -25.71
CA ARG A 144 10.22 11.26 -25.53
C ARG A 144 11.07 11.36 -24.29
#